data_AF-A0A9E5ZNP5-F1
#
_entry.id   AF-A0A9E5ZNP5-F1
#
_cell.length_a   1.000
_cell.length_b   1.000
_cell.length_c   1.000
_cell.angle_alpha   90.00
_cell.angle_beta   90.00
_cell.angle_gamma   90.00
#
_symmetry.space_group_name_H-M   'P 1'
#
loop_
_entity.id
_entity.type
_entity.pdbx_description
1 polymer ?
#
loop_
_entity_poly.entity_id
_entity_poly.type
_entity_poly.pdbx_seq_one_letter_code
_entity_poly.pdbx_strand_id
1 'polypeptide(L)'
;MKIIITSFLLSICFLASSQSKEFIIVDDISKKPIDLAQISYPSLGIGSISNKDGKIKLPLKEKKIIISHMNYIEKEFSFNDFKQRDTLFLIPKTNQLDEVVLYSLDLKQKFTDILENNYLKKYSTKKVTHNGTYKETFSINDSLTRLFQVQLDWYSKNSLFKSNIATAELNIINLESIDFYNFKKIDNDSISPNSSYIDNKSFFKFAHLNYILSILINVTMDYEVVNIQKNGKNNNVYFNANLIENGKKLYN
;
A
#
# COMPACT_ATOMS: atom_id res chain seq x y z
N MET A 1 75.52 -11.74 -17.32
CA MET A 1 74.82 -12.39 -16.18
C MET A 1 73.75 -11.50 -15.54
N LYS A 2 74.03 -10.23 -15.18
CA LYS A 2 73.05 -9.32 -14.56
C LYS A 2 71.74 -9.13 -15.34
N ILE A 3 71.81 -8.99 -16.67
CA ILE A 3 70.64 -8.78 -17.54
C ILE A 3 69.70 -10.00 -17.60
N ILE A 4 70.27 -11.21 -17.53
CA ILE A 4 69.49 -12.46 -17.54
C ILE A 4 68.75 -12.65 -16.21
N ILE A 5 69.41 -12.31 -15.10
CA ILE A 5 68.81 -12.38 -13.76
C ILE A 5 67.67 -11.36 -13.62
N THR A 6 67.82 -10.13 -14.12
CA THR A 6 66.75 -9.12 -14.09
C THR A 6 65.57 -9.50 -14.99
N SER A 7 65.83 -10.10 -16.15
CA SER A 7 64.77 -10.60 -17.05
C SER A 7 64.00 -11.77 -16.42
N PHE A 8 64.71 -12.69 -15.76
CA PHE A 8 64.08 -13.81 -15.04
C PHE A 8 63.25 -13.35 -13.83
N LEU A 9 63.73 -12.34 -13.09
CA LEU A 9 62.99 -11.76 -11.96
C LEU A 9 61.72 -11.03 -12.41
N LEU A 10 61.76 -10.34 -13.56
CA LEU A 10 60.60 -9.68 -14.16
C LEU A 10 59.52 -10.70 -14.60
N SER A 11 59.94 -11.89 -15.04
CA SER A 11 59.05 -12.98 -15.47
C SER A 11 58.28 -13.62 -14.31
N ILE A 12 58.87 -13.70 -13.11
CA ILE A 12 58.22 -14.24 -11.90
C ILE A 12 57.09 -13.32 -11.40
N CYS A 13 57.22 -12.00 -11.59
CA CYS A 13 56.16 -11.06 -11.21
C CYS A 13 54.86 -11.24 -12.00
N PHE A 14 54.92 -11.74 -13.26
CA PHE A 14 53.73 -12.01 -14.06
C PHE A 14 52.99 -13.30 -13.68
N LEU A 15 53.64 -14.23 -12.98
CA LEU A 15 53.01 -15.47 -12.51
C LEU A 15 52.28 -15.28 -11.17
N ALA A 16 52.44 -14.13 -10.50
CA ALA A 16 52.03 -13.94 -9.12
C ALA A 16 50.59 -13.42 -8.91
N SER A 17 49.68 -13.44 -9.89
CA SER A 17 48.36 -12.80 -9.71
C SER A 17 47.20 -13.46 -10.44
N SER A 18 46.53 -14.39 -9.76
CA SER A 18 45.06 -14.51 -9.61
C SER A 18 44.72 -15.93 -9.17
N GLN A 19 44.93 -16.23 -7.88
CA GLN A 19 44.48 -17.50 -7.32
C GLN A 19 42.95 -17.48 -7.27
N SER A 20 42.32 -18.44 -7.95
CA SER A 20 40.88 -18.65 -7.92
C SER A 20 40.61 -20.04 -7.36
N LYS A 21 39.55 -20.15 -6.57
CA LYS A 21 39.10 -21.40 -5.99
C LYS A 21 37.78 -21.81 -6.61
N GLU A 22 37.65 -23.10 -6.87
CA GLU A 22 36.41 -23.73 -7.29
C GLU A 22 35.69 -24.29 -6.06
N PHE A 23 34.38 -24.09 -6.00
CA PHE A 23 33.51 -24.61 -4.95
C PHE A 23 32.35 -25.36 -5.59
N ILE A 24 31.77 -26.30 -4.85
CA ILE A 24 30.51 -26.95 -5.19
C ILE A 24 29.46 -26.51 -4.16
N ILE A 25 28.36 -25.92 -4.62
CA ILE A 25 27.22 -25.52 -3.78
C ILE A 25 26.18 -26.63 -3.82
N VAL A 26 25.81 -27.13 -2.64
CA VAL A 26 24.87 -28.25 -2.51
C VAL A 26 23.80 -27.96 -1.46
N ASP A 27 22.66 -28.61 -1.65
CA ASP A 27 21.54 -28.61 -0.73
C ASP A 27 21.88 -29.39 0.55
N ASP A 28 21.61 -28.83 1.72
CA ASP A 28 21.97 -29.47 2.98
C ASP A 28 21.12 -30.70 3.32
N ILE A 29 19.91 -30.81 2.77
CA ILE A 29 18.98 -31.92 3.02
C ILE A 29 19.16 -33.01 1.96
N SER A 30 18.97 -32.66 0.69
CA SER A 30 18.99 -33.60 -0.43
C SER A 30 20.39 -33.92 -0.93
N LYS A 31 21.41 -33.13 -0.55
CA LYS A 31 22.80 -33.23 -1.01
C LYS A 31 22.97 -33.11 -2.52
N LYS A 32 21.96 -32.63 -3.24
CA LYS A 32 22.01 -32.36 -4.68
C LYS A 32 22.71 -31.03 -4.96
N PRO A 33 23.37 -30.88 -6.13
CA PRO A 33 23.94 -29.62 -6.55
C PRO A 33 22.87 -28.54 -6.75
N ILE A 34 23.20 -27.30 -6.42
CA ILE A 34 22.31 -26.14 -6.57
C ILE A 34 22.78 -25.31 -7.78
N ASP A 35 21.97 -25.29 -8.83
CA ASP A 35 22.14 -24.41 -9.99
C ASP A 35 21.74 -22.97 -9.65
N LEU A 36 22.30 -21.99 -10.37
CA LEU A 36 21.96 -20.57 -10.26
C LEU A 36 22.14 -19.94 -8.87
N ALA A 37 22.92 -20.54 -7.98
CA ALA A 37 23.29 -19.94 -6.70
C ALA A 37 24.33 -18.85 -6.92
N GLN A 38 24.05 -17.66 -6.40
CA GLN A 38 24.95 -16.51 -6.52
C GLN A 38 25.92 -16.51 -5.34
N ILE A 39 27.21 -16.39 -5.63
CA ILE A 39 28.24 -16.10 -4.61
C ILE A 39 28.80 -14.70 -4.86
N SER A 40 29.01 -13.93 -3.80
CA SER A 40 29.56 -12.58 -3.94
C SER A 40 30.43 -12.17 -2.77
N TYR A 41 31.38 -11.27 -3.04
CA TYR A 41 32.05 -10.44 -2.05
C TYR A 41 31.26 -9.12 -1.91
N PRO A 42 30.45 -8.93 -0.86
CA PRO A 42 29.57 -7.77 -0.76
C PRO A 42 30.33 -6.43 -0.84
N SER A 43 31.55 -6.40 -0.29
CA SER A 43 32.38 -5.19 -0.27
C SER A 43 33.13 -4.90 -1.58
N LEU A 44 33.19 -5.84 -2.52
CA LEU A 44 34.01 -5.72 -3.73
C LEU A 44 33.19 -5.70 -5.04
N GLY A 45 31.90 -6.04 -4.98
CA GLY A 45 31.07 -6.18 -6.19
C GLY A 45 31.52 -7.32 -7.11
N ILE A 46 32.36 -8.23 -6.61
CA ILE A 46 32.84 -9.39 -7.35
C ILE A 46 31.95 -10.57 -6.98
N GLY A 47 31.41 -11.27 -7.98
CA GLY A 47 30.59 -12.46 -7.75
C GLY A 47 30.59 -13.39 -8.95
N SER A 48 29.95 -14.52 -8.77
CA SER A 48 29.76 -15.54 -9.80
C SER A 48 28.44 -16.27 -9.54
N ILE A 49 28.03 -17.13 -10.46
CA ILE A 49 26.81 -17.91 -10.38
C ILE A 49 27.17 -19.38 -10.61
N SER A 50 26.57 -20.30 -9.86
CA SER A 50 26.81 -21.74 -10.03
C SER A 50 26.18 -22.25 -11.31
N ASN A 51 26.79 -23.28 -11.90
CA ASN A 51 26.24 -24.00 -13.04
C ASN A 51 25.32 -25.16 -12.59
N LYS A 52 24.82 -25.93 -13.56
CA LYS A 52 23.97 -27.13 -13.33
C LYS A 52 24.58 -28.17 -12.38
N ASP A 53 25.90 -28.25 -12.30
CA ASP A 53 26.62 -29.16 -11.40
C ASP A 53 26.90 -28.53 -10.01
N GLY A 54 26.37 -27.34 -9.75
CA GLY A 54 26.60 -26.57 -8.53
C GLY A 54 28.00 -25.97 -8.44
N LYS A 55 28.81 -26.05 -9.50
CA LYS A 55 30.20 -25.58 -9.50
C LYS A 55 30.27 -24.09 -9.74
N ILE A 56 31.16 -23.45 -8.99
CA ILE A 56 31.38 -22.02 -9.07
C ILE A 56 32.85 -21.70 -8.86
N LYS A 57 33.39 -20.76 -9.65
CA LYS A 57 34.78 -20.32 -9.55
C LYS A 57 34.83 -18.87 -9.09
N LEU A 58 35.60 -18.60 -8.05
CA LEU A 58 35.72 -17.28 -7.44
C LEU A 58 37.19 -16.94 -7.14
N PRO A 59 37.67 -15.71 -7.38
CA PRO A 59 39.01 -15.31 -6.96
C PRO A 59 39.14 -15.37 -5.43
N LEU A 60 40.23 -15.95 -4.92
CA LEU A 60 40.53 -16.00 -3.49
C LEU A 60 40.91 -14.60 -3.00
N LYS A 61 40.06 -14.01 -2.17
CA LYS A 61 40.29 -12.75 -1.47
C LYS A 61 40.01 -12.92 0.01
N GLU A 62 40.81 -12.28 0.86
CA GLU A 62 40.70 -12.32 2.33
C GLU A 62 39.53 -11.47 2.84
N LYS A 63 38.32 -11.80 2.37
CA LYS A 63 37.05 -11.13 2.70
C LYS A 63 35.98 -12.18 2.88
N LYS A 64 34.89 -11.80 3.52
CA LYS A 64 33.70 -12.65 3.64
C LYS A 64 32.96 -12.78 2.30
N ILE A 65 32.30 -13.91 2.12
CA ILE A 65 31.43 -14.16 0.97
C ILE A 65 29.99 -14.38 1.45
N ILE A 66 29.04 -14.03 0.60
CA ILE A 66 27.62 -14.31 0.78
C ILE A 66 27.16 -15.21 -0.37
N ILE A 67 26.42 -16.26 -0.03
CA ILE A 67 25.74 -17.12 -0.99
C ILE A 67 24.23 -16.91 -0.89
N SER A 68 23.59 -16.60 -2.01
CA SER A 68 22.16 -16.37 -2.11
C SER A 68 21.52 -17.19 -3.24
N HIS A 69 20.28 -17.64 -3.01
CA HIS A 69 19.44 -18.31 -4.01
C HIS A 69 17.97 -18.15 -3.61
N MET A 70 17.06 -18.03 -4.58
CA MET A 70 15.63 -17.77 -4.35
C MET A 70 14.94 -18.79 -3.41
N ASN A 71 15.36 -20.06 -3.51
CA ASN A 71 14.80 -21.19 -2.77
C ASN A 71 15.58 -21.57 -1.50
N TYR A 72 16.63 -20.83 -1.12
CA TYR A 72 17.48 -21.18 0.02
C TYR A 72 17.67 -19.99 0.96
N ILE A 73 17.99 -20.29 2.22
CA ILE A 73 18.36 -19.28 3.20
C ILE A 73 19.76 -18.76 2.84
N GLU A 74 19.88 -17.43 2.76
CA GLU A 74 21.16 -16.76 2.52
C GLU A 74 22.17 -17.11 3.62
N LYS A 75 23.42 -17.34 3.23
CA LYS A 75 24.46 -17.76 4.16
C LYS A 75 25.76 -16.99 3.95
N GLU A 76 26.30 -16.47 5.04
CA GLU A 76 27.58 -15.78 5.09
C GLU A 76 28.69 -16.76 5.51
N PHE A 77 29.85 -16.69 4.85
CA PHE A 77 31.05 -17.45 5.22
C PHE A 77 32.23 -16.50 5.42
N SER A 78 32.96 -16.69 6.53
CA SER A 78 34.21 -15.97 6.77
C SER A 78 35.34 -16.54 5.90
N PHE A 79 36.40 -15.76 5.67
CA PHE A 79 37.53 -16.19 4.84
C PHE A 79 38.13 -17.52 5.30
N ASN A 80 38.33 -17.68 6.61
CA ASN A 80 38.91 -18.91 7.16
C ASN A 80 38.00 -20.12 6.95
N ASP A 81 36.68 -19.93 6.94
CA ASP A 81 35.71 -21.02 6.78
C ASP A 81 35.71 -21.57 5.36
N PHE A 82 35.61 -20.71 4.35
CA PHE A 82 35.51 -21.17 2.97
C PHE A 82 36.87 -21.49 2.35
N LYS A 83 37.97 -20.89 2.85
CA LYS A 83 39.32 -21.19 2.35
C LYS A 83 39.65 -22.68 2.45
N GLN A 84 39.19 -23.34 3.52
CA GLN A 84 39.46 -24.76 3.78
C GLN A 84 38.39 -25.71 3.19
N ARG A 85 37.27 -25.18 2.68
CA ARG A 85 36.15 -25.98 2.20
C ARG A 85 36.04 -25.95 0.69
N ASP A 86 35.79 -27.11 0.10
CA ASP A 86 35.54 -27.23 -1.34
C ASP A 86 34.04 -27.35 -1.64
N THR A 87 33.23 -27.59 -0.60
CA THR A 87 31.78 -27.74 -0.68
C THR A 87 31.08 -26.80 0.30
N LEU A 88 30.06 -26.10 -0.17
CA LEU A 88 29.28 -25.13 0.60
C LEU A 88 27.81 -25.56 0.63
N PHE A 89 27.22 -25.59 1.83
CA PHE A 89 25.87 -26.11 2.06
C PHE A 89 24.86 -24.98 2.32
N LEU A 90 23.72 -25.03 1.62
CA LEU A 90 22.57 -24.13 1.80
C LEU A 90 21.34 -24.88 2.32
N ILE A 91 20.59 -24.21 3.20
CA ILE A 91 19.37 -24.77 3.81
C ILE A 91 18.16 -24.29 2.98
N PRO A 92 17.26 -25.19 2.52
CA PRO A 92 16.07 -24.80 1.79
C PRO A 92 15.20 -23.81 2.56
N LYS A 93 14.70 -22.80 1.87
CA LYS A 93 13.74 -21.84 2.40
C LYS A 93 12.33 -22.32 2.12
N THR A 94 11.53 -22.53 3.16
CA THR A 94 10.09 -22.79 3.01
C THR A 94 9.37 -21.48 2.71
N ASN A 95 9.06 -21.22 1.44
CA ASN A 95 8.18 -20.12 1.07
C ASN A 95 6.73 -20.60 1.22
N GLN A 96 6.10 -20.37 2.37
CA GLN A 96 4.65 -20.48 2.50
C GLN A 96 4.03 -19.22 1.88
N LEU A 97 3.28 -19.40 0.80
CA LEU A 97 2.45 -18.34 0.23
C LEU A 97 1.12 -18.35 0.96
N ASP A 98 0.63 -17.16 1.33
CA ASP A 98 -0.71 -17.02 1.90
C ASP A 98 -1.76 -17.37 0.84
N GLU A 99 -2.67 -18.28 1.20
CA GLU A 99 -3.79 -18.67 0.35
C GLU A 99 -4.75 -17.48 0.16
N VAL A 100 -4.93 -17.04 -1.07
CA VAL A 100 -5.89 -15.99 -1.41
C VAL A 100 -7.28 -16.63 -1.57
N VAL A 101 -8.07 -16.58 -0.50
CA VAL A 101 -9.49 -17.01 -0.56
C VAL A 101 -10.33 -15.90 -1.18
N LEU A 102 -10.78 -16.11 -2.43
CA LEU A 102 -11.73 -15.24 -3.12
C LEU A 102 -13.14 -15.48 -2.57
N TYR A 103 -13.68 -14.49 -1.86
CA TYR A 103 -15.08 -14.51 -1.44
C TYR A 103 -15.93 -13.75 -2.45
N SER A 104 -16.97 -14.37 -2.99
CA SER A 104 -18.04 -13.67 -3.70
C SER A 104 -18.89 -12.89 -2.69
N LEU A 105 -18.44 -11.70 -2.31
CA LEU A 105 -19.18 -10.80 -1.43
C LEU A 105 -20.15 -9.97 -2.28
N ASP A 106 -21.43 -10.31 -2.25
CA ASP A 106 -22.47 -9.47 -2.83
C ASP A 106 -22.74 -8.26 -1.92
N LEU A 107 -22.08 -7.15 -2.23
CA LEU A 107 -22.20 -5.90 -1.49
C LEU A 107 -23.62 -5.31 -1.58
N LYS A 108 -24.27 -5.40 -2.75
CA LYS A 108 -25.62 -4.85 -2.94
C LYS A 108 -26.63 -5.57 -2.05
N GLN A 109 -26.56 -6.91 -2.00
CA GLN A 109 -27.40 -7.70 -1.10
C GLN A 109 -27.12 -7.38 0.37
N LYS A 110 -25.86 -7.15 0.75
CA LYS A 110 -25.50 -6.76 2.12
C LYS A 110 -26.08 -5.40 2.50
N PHE A 111 -26.01 -4.40 1.63
CA PHE A 111 -26.60 -3.08 1.91
C PHE A 111 -28.12 -3.17 2.03
N THR A 112 -28.75 -3.97 1.17
CA THR A 112 -30.21 -4.20 1.19
C THR A 112 -30.64 -4.83 2.52
N ASP A 113 -29.94 -5.88 2.97
CA ASP A 113 -30.21 -6.52 4.26
C ASP A 113 -29.99 -5.58 5.46
N ILE A 114 -28.97 -4.71 5.39
CA ILE A 114 -28.75 -3.68 6.40
C ILE A 114 -29.94 -2.72 6.44
N LEU A 115 -30.35 -2.17 5.29
CA LEU A 115 -31.37 -1.14 5.22
C LEU A 115 -32.77 -1.66 5.60
N GLU A 116 -33.14 -2.85 5.11
CA GLU A 116 -34.50 -3.38 5.25
C GLU A 116 -34.71 -4.17 6.55
N ASN A 117 -33.76 -5.03 6.93
CA ASN A 117 -33.98 -6.01 8.01
C ASN A 117 -33.33 -5.62 9.33
N ASN A 118 -32.16 -4.97 9.26
CA ASN A 118 -31.29 -4.78 10.42
C ASN A 118 -31.18 -3.33 10.89
N TYR A 119 -31.59 -2.35 10.09
CA TYR A 119 -31.33 -0.94 10.36
C TYR A 119 -31.85 -0.53 11.73
N LEU A 120 -33.15 -0.73 11.98
CA LEU A 120 -33.81 -0.35 13.23
C LEU A 120 -33.34 -1.16 14.45
N LYS A 121 -32.76 -2.34 14.22
CA LYS A 121 -32.26 -3.22 15.29
C LYS A 121 -30.85 -2.86 15.72
N LYS A 122 -30.00 -2.48 14.77
CA LYS A 122 -28.55 -2.29 14.98
C LYS A 122 -28.14 -0.81 15.09
N TYR A 123 -28.93 0.10 14.53
CA TYR A 123 -28.60 1.52 14.49
C TYR A 123 -29.62 2.35 15.28
N SER A 124 -29.12 3.34 16.03
CA SER A 124 -29.98 4.22 16.80
C SER A 124 -30.77 5.15 15.90
N THR A 125 -32.09 5.15 16.05
CA THR A 125 -33.02 6.09 15.40
C THR A 125 -33.45 7.26 16.30
N LYS A 126 -32.83 7.37 17.48
CA LYS A 126 -33.18 8.38 18.49
C LYS A 126 -32.66 9.76 18.11
N LYS A 127 -33.25 10.78 18.73
CA LYS A 127 -32.77 12.17 18.71
C LYS A 127 -31.33 12.20 19.25
N VAL A 128 -30.44 12.89 18.56
CA VAL A 128 -29.03 12.94 18.91
C VAL A 128 -28.43 14.29 18.50
N THR A 129 -27.49 14.78 19.31
CA THR A 129 -26.63 15.90 18.96
C THR A 129 -25.27 15.34 18.53
N HIS A 130 -24.82 15.74 17.36
CA HIS A 130 -23.51 15.40 16.81
C HIS A 130 -22.61 16.63 16.91
N ASN A 131 -21.47 16.47 17.56
CA ASN A 131 -20.45 17.51 17.64
C ASN A 131 -19.44 17.25 16.52
N GLY A 132 -19.14 18.25 15.69
CA GLY A 132 -18.30 18.06 14.52
C GLY A 132 -17.57 19.30 14.09
N THR A 133 -16.49 19.08 13.34
CA THR A 133 -15.73 20.16 12.69
C THR A 133 -15.86 20.02 11.19
N TYR A 134 -16.49 21.01 10.55
CA TYR A 134 -16.51 21.15 9.09
C TYR A 134 -15.31 21.98 8.65
N LYS A 135 -14.58 21.50 7.64
CA LYS A 135 -13.46 22.24 7.03
C LYS A 135 -13.62 22.24 5.53
N GLU A 136 -13.48 23.41 4.94
CA GLU A 136 -13.54 23.64 3.51
C GLU A 136 -12.31 24.41 3.05
N THR A 137 -11.68 23.89 1.99
CA THR A 137 -10.51 24.46 1.34
C THR A 137 -10.86 24.72 -0.11
N PHE A 138 -10.68 25.95 -0.58
CA PHE A 138 -10.96 26.34 -1.95
C PHE A 138 -9.72 26.94 -2.62
N SER A 139 -9.37 26.39 -3.77
CA SER A 139 -8.19 26.76 -4.54
C SER A 139 -8.57 27.09 -5.99
N ILE A 140 -7.94 28.12 -6.55
CA ILE A 140 -8.06 28.51 -7.96
C ILE A 140 -6.65 28.51 -8.55
N ASN A 141 -6.44 27.82 -9.68
CA ASN A 141 -5.13 27.69 -10.35
C ASN A 141 -4.02 27.30 -9.36
N ASP A 142 -4.28 26.24 -8.57
CA ASP A 142 -3.38 25.71 -7.52
C ASP A 142 -3.02 26.68 -6.38
N SER A 143 -3.61 27.88 -6.38
CA SER A 143 -3.45 28.87 -5.32
C SER A 143 -4.60 28.76 -4.34
N LEU A 144 -4.29 28.63 -3.05
CA LEU A 144 -5.29 28.61 -1.98
C LEU A 144 -5.93 29.99 -1.83
N THR A 145 -7.25 30.07 -1.93
CA THR A 145 -7.99 31.34 -1.93
C THR A 145 -8.90 31.50 -0.72
N ARG A 146 -9.45 30.39 -0.19
CA ARG A 146 -10.30 30.40 0.99
C ARG A 146 -10.07 29.16 1.85
N LEU A 147 -9.96 29.40 3.15
CA LEU A 147 -10.11 28.39 4.19
C LEU A 147 -11.30 28.76 5.08
N PHE A 148 -12.16 27.80 5.32
CA PHE A 148 -13.29 27.94 6.20
C PHE A 148 -13.35 26.74 7.12
N GLN A 149 -13.37 26.99 8.42
CA GLN A 149 -13.47 25.96 9.44
C GLN A 149 -14.55 26.37 10.43
N VAL A 150 -15.42 25.41 10.76
CA VAL A 150 -16.55 25.62 11.65
C VAL A 150 -16.64 24.45 12.62
N GLN A 151 -16.70 24.76 13.90
CA GLN A 151 -17.18 23.81 14.91
C GLN A 151 -18.69 23.98 15.02
N LEU A 152 -19.41 22.87 14.91
CA LEU A 152 -20.86 22.86 14.93
C LEU A 152 -21.40 21.75 15.81
N ASP A 153 -22.52 22.08 16.44
CA ASP A 153 -23.44 21.14 17.06
C ASP A 153 -24.60 20.91 16.10
N TRP A 154 -24.68 19.69 15.59
CA TRP A 154 -25.77 19.26 14.73
C TRP A 154 -26.77 18.43 15.54
N TYR A 155 -27.89 19.05 15.87
CA TYR A 155 -29.01 18.36 16.47
C TYR A 155 -29.90 17.73 15.39
N SER A 156 -30.00 16.42 15.39
CA SER A 156 -30.91 15.66 14.53
C SER A 156 -32.12 15.19 15.32
N LYS A 157 -33.31 15.66 14.95
CA LYS A 157 -34.59 15.21 15.52
C LYS A 157 -34.91 13.75 15.18
N ASN A 158 -34.31 13.25 14.09
CA ASN A 158 -34.45 11.88 13.65
C ASN A 158 -33.21 11.50 12.82
N SER A 159 -32.49 10.46 13.23
CA SER A 159 -31.31 10.01 12.47
C SER A 159 -31.67 9.38 11.12
N LEU A 160 -32.94 9.09 10.86
CA LEU A 160 -33.44 8.67 9.56
C LEU A 160 -33.69 9.88 8.65
N PHE A 161 -33.00 9.92 7.51
CA PHE A 161 -33.35 10.82 6.44
C PHE A 161 -34.73 10.48 5.88
N LYS A 162 -35.59 11.49 5.75
CA LYS A 162 -36.92 11.38 5.13
C LYS A 162 -37.07 12.46 4.06
N SER A 163 -37.23 12.04 2.81
CA SER A 163 -37.29 12.96 1.65
C SER A 163 -38.51 13.88 1.66
N ASN A 164 -39.57 13.50 2.37
CA ASN A 164 -40.83 14.25 2.45
C ASN A 164 -40.81 15.38 3.50
N ILE A 165 -39.76 15.50 4.30
CA ILE A 165 -39.62 16.55 5.32
C ILE A 165 -38.42 17.41 4.93
N ALA A 166 -38.55 18.73 5.03
CA ALA A 166 -37.44 19.62 4.73
C ALA A 166 -36.26 19.34 5.66
N THR A 167 -35.04 19.26 5.10
CA THR A 167 -33.81 18.99 5.87
C THR A 167 -33.63 19.97 7.04
N ALA A 168 -34.06 21.22 6.88
CA ALA A 168 -34.01 22.27 7.90
C ALA A 168 -34.99 22.04 9.08
N GLU A 169 -36.06 21.27 8.88
CA GLU A 169 -37.00 20.95 9.96
C GLU A 169 -36.51 19.79 10.83
N LEU A 170 -35.75 18.87 10.22
CA LEU A 170 -35.17 17.69 10.86
C LEU A 170 -33.87 17.99 11.61
N ASN A 171 -33.12 18.98 11.14
CA ASN A 171 -31.78 19.28 11.61
C ASN A 171 -31.69 20.73 12.08
N ILE A 172 -31.23 20.92 13.32
CA ILE A 172 -30.88 22.23 13.87
C ILE A 172 -29.36 22.26 13.98
N ILE A 173 -28.75 23.32 13.47
CA ILE A 173 -27.30 23.50 13.50
C ILE A 173 -27.02 24.71 14.37
N ASN A 174 -26.21 24.50 15.40
CA ASN A 174 -25.63 25.57 16.17
C ASN A 174 -24.16 25.71 15.79
N LEU A 175 -23.75 26.94 15.46
CA LEU A 175 -22.36 27.23 15.12
C LEU A 175 -21.66 27.69 16.38
N GLU A 176 -20.63 26.97 16.82
CA GLU A 176 -19.90 27.30 18.04
C GLU A 176 -18.78 28.29 17.76
N SER A 177 -17.86 27.90 16.88
CA SER A 177 -16.71 28.71 16.47
C SER A 177 -16.54 28.66 14.97
N ILE A 178 -16.18 29.80 14.39
CA ILE A 178 -16.02 29.99 12.95
C ILE A 178 -14.66 30.64 12.72
N ASP A 179 -13.77 29.91 12.07
CA ASP A 179 -12.49 30.41 11.58
C ASP A 179 -12.59 30.59 10.06
N PHE A 180 -12.34 31.80 9.59
CA PHE A 180 -12.41 32.12 8.17
C PHE A 180 -11.19 32.94 7.75
N TYR A 181 -10.51 32.45 6.71
CA TYR A 181 -9.39 33.15 6.10
C TYR A 181 -9.62 33.27 4.60
N ASN A 182 -9.60 34.50 4.10
CA ASN A 182 -9.68 34.83 2.69
C ASN A 182 -8.32 35.37 2.22
N PHE A 183 -7.67 34.63 1.33
CA PHE A 183 -6.40 34.99 0.72
C PHE A 183 -6.67 35.81 -0.55
N LYS A 184 -7.23 37.03 -0.44
CA LYS A 184 -7.54 37.83 -1.64
C LYS A 184 -6.26 38.34 -2.34
N LYS A 185 -6.05 37.89 -3.58
CA LYS A 185 -5.88 38.71 -4.80
C LYS A 185 -6.20 37.82 -6.01
N ILE A 186 -7.43 37.92 -6.51
CA ILE A 186 -7.80 37.39 -7.83
C ILE A 186 -8.21 38.61 -8.61
N ASP A 187 -7.49 38.89 -9.69
CA ASP A 187 -7.80 39.97 -10.60
C ASP A 187 -9.23 39.83 -11.12
N ASN A 188 -9.88 40.97 -11.34
CA ASN A 188 -11.34 41.14 -11.45
C ASN A 188 -12.05 40.40 -12.59
N ASP A 189 -11.44 39.43 -13.25
CA ASP A 189 -12.05 38.73 -14.38
C ASP A 189 -12.23 37.24 -14.06
N SER A 190 -13.49 36.91 -13.73
CA SER A 190 -14.22 35.67 -14.08
C SER A 190 -14.74 34.74 -12.97
N ILE A 191 -14.29 34.83 -11.71
CA ILE A 191 -14.84 33.95 -10.64
C ILE A 191 -15.02 34.73 -9.33
N SER A 192 -16.29 34.89 -8.90
CA SER A 192 -16.59 35.49 -7.60
C SER A 192 -16.11 34.55 -6.48
N PRO A 193 -15.44 35.05 -5.42
CA PRO A 193 -15.02 34.21 -4.28
C PRO A 193 -16.19 33.53 -3.55
N ASN A 194 -17.44 33.87 -3.88
CA ASN A 194 -18.66 33.24 -3.37
C ASN A 194 -19.28 32.21 -4.34
N SER A 195 -18.70 31.93 -5.52
CA SER A 195 -19.36 31.16 -6.58
C SER A 195 -19.21 29.65 -6.51
N SER A 196 -18.60 29.12 -5.45
CA SER A 196 -18.48 27.66 -5.23
C SER A 196 -18.66 27.42 -3.74
N TYR A 197 -19.82 26.92 -3.33
CA TYR A 197 -20.07 26.46 -1.97
C TYR A 197 -20.88 25.17 -2.06
N ILE A 198 -20.66 24.26 -1.11
CA ILE A 198 -21.54 23.10 -0.99
C ILE A 198 -22.84 23.59 -0.38
N ASP A 199 -23.96 23.43 -1.10
CA ASP A 199 -25.26 23.75 -0.54
C ASP A 199 -25.54 22.89 0.68
N ASN A 200 -25.72 23.55 1.84
CA ASN A 200 -25.94 22.90 3.12
C ASN A 200 -27.08 21.86 3.04
N LYS A 201 -28.17 22.15 2.32
CA LYS A 201 -29.32 21.23 2.22
C LYS A 201 -28.96 19.92 1.54
N SER A 202 -27.98 19.92 0.65
CA SER A 202 -27.50 18.75 -0.08
C SER A 202 -26.49 17.96 0.74
N PHE A 203 -25.58 18.64 1.45
CA PHE A 203 -24.57 18.00 2.31
C PHE A 203 -25.19 17.12 3.40
N PHE A 204 -26.17 17.64 4.15
CA PHE A 204 -26.71 16.91 5.32
C PHE A 204 -27.40 15.60 4.96
N LYS A 205 -27.86 15.43 3.72
CA LYS A 205 -28.44 14.15 3.27
C LYS A 205 -27.39 13.03 3.39
N PHE A 206 -26.14 13.31 3.01
CA PHE A 206 -25.03 12.37 3.08
C PHE A 206 -24.56 12.08 4.51
N ALA A 207 -24.98 12.86 5.50
CA ALA A 207 -24.69 12.54 6.90
C ALA A 207 -25.60 11.44 7.46
N HIS A 208 -26.67 11.08 6.75
CA HIS A 208 -27.61 10.04 7.16
C HIS A 208 -27.27 8.69 6.52
N LEU A 209 -27.01 7.68 7.33
CA LEU A 209 -26.63 6.34 6.86
C LEU A 209 -27.69 5.72 5.92
N ASN A 210 -28.98 5.86 6.24
CA ASN A 210 -30.04 5.32 5.40
C ASN A 210 -30.09 5.94 4.01
N TYR A 211 -29.70 7.22 3.87
CA TYR A 211 -29.58 7.89 2.58
C TYR A 211 -28.38 7.37 1.78
N ILE A 212 -27.22 7.16 2.43
CA ILE A 212 -26.06 6.54 1.77
C ILE A 212 -26.43 5.13 1.29
N LEU A 213 -27.04 4.31 2.14
CA LEU A 213 -27.46 2.95 1.79
C LEU A 213 -28.44 2.93 0.62
N SER A 214 -29.41 3.86 0.59
CA SER A 214 -30.37 3.93 -0.52
C SER A 214 -29.70 4.33 -1.84
N ILE A 215 -28.71 5.21 -1.82
CA ILE A 215 -27.88 5.53 -2.99
C ILE A 215 -27.13 4.29 -3.45
N LEU A 216 -26.44 3.61 -2.53
CA LEU A 216 -25.67 2.42 -2.86
C LEU A 216 -26.58 1.35 -3.53
N ILE A 217 -27.75 1.09 -2.97
CA ILE A 217 -28.66 0.07 -3.50
C ILE A 217 -29.25 0.46 -4.87
N ASN A 218 -29.71 1.70 -5.02
CA ASN A 218 -30.58 2.09 -6.14
C ASN A 218 -29.85 2.81 -7.28
N VAL A 219 -28.72 3.44 -7.01
CA VAL A 219 -28.04 4.37 -7.94
C VAL A 219 -26.69 3.82 -8.41
N THR A 220 -26.08 2.90 -7.66
CA THR A 220 -24.81 2.27 -8.04
C THR A 220 -25.02 1.20 -9.11
N MET A 221 -24.25 1.28 -10.20
CA MET A 221 -24.19 0.23 -11.24
C MET A 221 -23.42 -0.99 -10.75
N ASP A 222 -22.24 -0.72 -10.24
CA ASP A 222 -21.25 -1.75 -9.97
C ASP A 222 -20.38 -1.38 -8.78
N TYR A 223 -19.84 -2.43 -8.16
CA TYR A 223 -18.99 -2.38 -6.99
C TYR A 223 -17.67 -3.08 -7.27
N GLU A 224 -16.58 -2.36 -7.04
CA GLU A 224 -15.24 -2.94 -7.10
C GLU A 224 -14.71 -3.08 -5.68
N VAL A 225 -14.54 -4.31 -5.21
CA VAL A 225 -13.91 -4.55 -3.90
C VAL A 225 -12.40 -4.37 -4.06
N VAL A 226 -11.87 -3.35 -3.40
CA VAL A 226 -10.44 -3.00 -3.43
C VAL A 226 -9.66 -3.86 -2.44
N ASN A 227 -10.20 -4.06 -1.24
CA ASN A 227 -9.51 -4.79 -0.18
C ASN A 227 -10.49 -5.33 0.86
N ILE A 228 -10.17 -6.49 1.46
CA ILE A 228 -10.86 -7.04 2.62
C ILE A 228 -9.83 -7.32 3.72
N GLN A 229 -9.91 -6.57 4.82
CA GLN A 229 -9.08 -6.80 6.00
C GLN A 229 -9.87 -7.57 7.05
N LYS A 230 -9.35 -8.74 7.44
CA LYS A 230 -9.96 -9.55 8.49
C LYS A 230 -9.24 -9.29 9.81
N ASN A 231 -9.97 -8.73 10.77
CA ASN A 231 -9.59 -8.75 12.18
C ASN A 231 -10.46 -9.82 12.85
N GLY A 232 -9.93 -10.64 13.77
CA GLY A 232 -10.60 -11.86 14.26
C GLY A 232 -12.08 -11.73 14.70
N LYS A 233 -12.59 -10.52 14.96
CA LYS A 233 -14.01 -10.24 15.22
C LYS A 233 -14.78 -9.62 14.04
N ASN A 234 -14.13 -8.83 13.18
CA ASN A 234 -14.78 -8.00 12.16
C ASN A 234 -14.01 -8.07 10.82
N ASN A 235 -14.76 -8.04 9.73
CA ASN A 235 -14.20 -7.87 8.39
C ASN A 235 -14.43 -6.43 7.93
N ASN A 236 -13.35 -5.72 7.64
CA ASN A 236 -13.41 -4.40 7.02
C ASN A 236 -13.33 -4.59 5.50
N VAL A 237 -14.31 -4.05 4.78
CA VAL A 237 -14.38 -4.15 3.31
C VAL A 237 -14.24 -2.75 2.74
N TYR A 238 -13.24 -2.58 1.88
CA TYR A 238 -12.96 -1.36 1.14
C TYR A 238 -13.41 -1.57 -0.30
N PHE A 239 -14.24 -0.67 -0.82
CA PHE A 239 -14.83 -0.80 -2.15
C PHE A 239 -15.00 0.57 -2.81
N ASN A 240 -14.96 0.56 -4.14
CA ASN A 240 -15.37 1.67 -4.99
C ASN A 240 -16.80 1.41 -5.51
N ALA A 241 -17.58 2.48 -5.67
CA ALA A 241 -18.95 2.41 -6.19
C ALA A 241 -19.11 3.37 -7.37
N ASN A 242 -19.58 2.86 -8.50
CA ASN A 242 -19.84 3.65 -9.69
C ASN A 242 -21.31 4.06 -9.76
N LEU A 243 -21.59 5.36 -9.59
CA LEU A 243 -22.94 5.93 -9.55
C LEU A 243 -23.41 6.43 -10.94
N ILE A 244 -24.70 6.23 -11.25
CA ILE A 244 -25.38 6.89 -12.38
C ILE A 244 -26.13 8.11 -11.87
N GLU A 245 -25.99 9.25 -12.55
CA GLU A 245 -27.01 10.30 -12.48
C GLU A 245 -27.46 10.64 -13.90
N ASN A 246 -28.77 10.54 -14.16
CA ASN A 246 -29.40 10.85 -15.45
C ASN A 246 -28.76 10.17 -16.68
N GLY A 247 -28.42 8.87 -16.57
CA GLY A 247 -27.87 8.09 -17.67
C GLY A 247 -26.40 8.38 -18.01
N LYS A 248 -25.70 9.21 -17.22
CA LYS A 248 -24.26 9.45 -17.33
C LYS A 248 -23.54 8.95 -16.07
N LYS A 249 -22.40 8.30 -16.29
CA LYS A 249 -21.49 7.85 -15.24
C LYS A 249 -20.81 9.08 -14.65
N LEU A 250 -20.99 9.35 -13.36
CA LEU A 250 -20.53 10.60 -12.73
C LEU A 250 -19.03 10.60 -12.42
N TYR A 251 -18.43 9.44 -12.16
CA TYR A 251 -17.02 9.31 -11.82
C TYR A 251 -16.43 8.03 -12.45
N ASN A 252 -15.25 8.18 -13.05
CA ASN A 252 -14.30 7.11 -13.38
C ASN A 252 -13.08 7.31 -12.49
#